data_AF-A0A4P6XD16-F1
#
_entry.id   AF-A0A4P6XD16-F1
#
_cell.length_a   1.000
_cell.length_b   1.000
_cell.length_c   1.000
_cell.angle_alpha   90.00
_cell.angle_beta   90.00
_cell.angle_gamma   90.00
#
_symmetry.space_group_name_H-M   'P 1'
#
loop_
_entity.id
_entity.type
_entity.pdbx_description
1 polymer ?
#
loop_
_entity_poly.entity_id
_entity_poly.type
_entity_poly.pdbx_seq_one_letter_code
_entity_poly.pdbx_strand_id
1 'polypeptide(L)'
;MPTHAPSRWSGSAWLAARGGSGLASGALGGQLGGSQAGARLVYPLDRHHRIALVGRVTSPLGSGLREASVGVEWQPTRLPLRVVAEHRFALAGGQGGPGVGVVGGLGPVTVSPGIRFETYVQAGLIRRTQTEPYVDGAARVTHPIATLGKVRFDLGAGVWGGAQRGATRLDIGPSLGVALPLGKQSVRLALDWRERIAGGARPGSGPALTLGSDF
;
A
#
# COMPACT_ATOMS: atom_id res chain seq x y z
N MET A 1 -16.70 17.46 31.91
CA MET A 1 -15.87 17.56 30.68
C MET A 1 -16.07 16.28 29.88
N PRO A 2 -16.52 16.32 28.62
CA PRO A 2 -16.65 15.10 27.85
C PRO A 2 -15.23 14.60 27.50
N THR A 3 -14.81 13.54 28.17
CA THR A 3 -13.65 12.74 27.78
C THR A 3 -13.97 12.09 26.45
N HIS A 4 -13.44 12.62 25.35
CA HIS A 4 -13.48 11.94 24.06
C HIS A 4 -12.85 10.55 24.25
N ALA A 5 -13.67 9.51 24.25
CA ALA A 5 -13.18 8.15 24.12
C ALA A 5 -12.32 8.11 22.84
N PRO A 6 -11.12 7.50 22.88
CA PRO A 6 -10.29 7.39 21.69
C PRO A 6 -11.12 6.73 20.57
N SER A 7 -11.10 7.36 19.39
CA SER A 7 -11.80 6.83 18.22
C SER A 7 -11.37 5.39 17.98
N ARG A 8 -12.34 4.48 17.83
CA ARG A 8 -12.05 3.10 17.43
C ARG A 8 -11.61 3.01 15.97
N TRP A 9 -11.83 4.05 15.19
CA TRP A 9 -11.42 4.11 13.79
C TRP A 9 -9.94 4.37 13.67
N SER A 10 -9.28 3.62 12.80
CA SER A 10 -7.99 4.01 12.24
C SER A 10 -8.10 4.12 10.73
N GLY A 11 -7.42 5.12 10.18
CA GLY A 11 -7.44 5.43 8.76
C GLY A 11 -6.03 5.59 8.20
N SER A 12 -5.87 5.26 6.93
CA SER A 12 -4.69 5.63 6.17
C SER A 12 -5.10 6.16 4.80
N ALA A 13 -4.36 7.15 4.32
CA ALA A 13 -4.52 7.69 2.97
C ALA A 13 -3.17 7.74 2.29
N TRP A 14 -3.13 7.44 1.00
CA TRP A 14 -1.91 7.48 0.21
C TRP A 14 -2.15 8.04 -1.19
N LEU A 15 -1.08 8.59 -1.74
CA LEU A 15 -0.98 9.00 -3.13
C LEU A 15 0.38 8.57 -3.64
N ALA A 16 0.38 7.79 -4.72
CA ALA A 16 1.55 7.40 -5.47
C ALA A 16 1.51 8.08 -6.84
N ALA A 17 2.57 8.77 -7.20
CA ALA A 17 2.76 9.40 -8.50
C ALA A 17 4.04 8.85 -9.14
N ARG A 18 4.00 8.51 -10.43
CA ARG A 18 5.16 8.03 -11.16
C ARG A 18 5.35 8.84 -12.45
N GLY A 19 6.60 9.17 -12.76
CA GLY A 19 6.96 9.81 -14.03
C GLY A 19 6.91 8.81 -15.20
N GLY A 20 6.27 9.19 -16.31
CA GLY A 20 6.21 8.40 -17.55
C GLY A 20 4.81 8.27 -18.15
N SER A 21 4.69 8.43 -19.46
CA SER A 21 3.43 8.51 -20.23
C SER A 21 2.71 7.17 -20.48
N GLY A 22 2.92 6.16 -19.64
CA GLY A 22 2.40 4.81 -19.87
C GLY A 22 1.48 4.32 -18.76
N LEU A 23 0.17 4.58 -18.86
CA LEU A 23 -0.82 3.99 -17.97
C LEU A 23 -1.17 2.58 -18.43
N ALA A 24 -0.53 1.53 -17.90
CA ALA A 24 -1.03 0.16 -18.09
C ALA A 24 -2.18 -0.10 -17.12
N SER A 25 -3.42 0.00 -17.61
CA SER A 25 -4.60 -0.45 -16.87
C SER A 25 -4.48 -1.94 -16.59
N GLY A 26 -4.24 -2.30 -15.32
CA GLY A 26 -4.32 -3.68 -14.87
C GLY A 26 -5.76 -4.17 -14.87
N ALA A 27 -6.00 -5.43 -15.25
CA ALA A 27 -7.33 -6.05 -15.27
C ALA A 27 -8.08 -5.98 -13.91
N LEU A 28 -7.34 -5.78 -12.81
CA LEU A 28 -7.83 -5.64 -11.44
C LEU A 28 -8.00 -4.19 -10.96
N GLY A 29 -7.80 -3.20 -11.82
CA GLY A 29 -7.94 -1.77 -11.50
C GLY A 29 -6.92 -1.14 -10.57
N GLY A 30 -6.01 -1.93 -10.02
CA GLY A 30 -4.70 -1.43 -9.64
C GLY A 30 -3.86 -1.23 -10.89
N GLN A 31 -3.45 0.01 -11.15
CA GLN A 31 -2.40 0.27 -12.13
C GLN A 31 -1.08 -0.20 -11.51
N LEU A 32 -0.66 -1.44 -11.80
CA LEU A 32 0.59 -2.00 -11.29
C LEU A 32 1.76 -1.09 -11.71
N GLY A 33 2.33 -0.39 -10.73
CA GLY A 33 3.39 0.59 -10.96
C GLY A 33 2.91 1.94 -11.50
N GLY A 34 1.61 2.23 -11.47
CA GLY A 34 1.03 3.49 -11.93
C GLY A 34 0.80 4.56 -10.87
N SER A 35 0.37 5.72 -11.33
CA SER A 35 -0.06 6.83 -10.48
C SER A 35 -1.47 6.55 -9.94
N GLN A 36 -1.62 6.50 -8.62
CA GLN A 36 -2.87 6.16 -7.93
C GLN A 36 -2.98 6.86 -6.58
N ALA A 37 -4.20 7.06 -6.11
CA ALA A 37 -4.51 7.51 -4.77
C ALA A 37 -5.50 6.55 -4.12
N GLY A 38 -5.46 6.45 -2.81
CA GLY A 38 -6.38 5.61 -2.06
C GLY A 38 -6.50 6.01 -0.61
N ALA A 39 -7.56 5.50 -0.01
CA ALA A 39 -7.80 5.59 1.41
C ALA A 39 -8.29 4.24 1.93
N ARG A 40 -7.94 3.94 3.18
CA ARG A 40 -8.35 2.74 3.89
C ARG A 40 -8.82 3.14 5.28
N LEU A 41 -9.95 2.58 5.70
CA LEU A 41 -10.53 2.75 7.02
C LEU A 41 -10.67 1.39 7.68
N VAL A 42 -10.36 1.32 8.96
CA VAL A 42 -10.40 0.11 9.77
C VAL A 42 -11.21 0.37 11.02
N TYR A 43 -12.14 -0.53 11.30
CA TYR A 43 -12.94 -0.53 12.51
C TYR A 43 -12.78 -1.89 13.22
N PRO A 44 -12.03 -1.97 14.33
CA PRO A 44 -11.85 -3.20 15.07
C PRO A 44 -13.17 -3.63 15.70
N LEU A 45 -13.59 -4.87 15.45
CA LEU A 45 -14.82 -5.45 15.98
C LEU A 45 -14.63 -6.07 17.35
N ASP A 46 -13.44 -6.57 17.65
CA ASP A 46 -13.11 -7.23 18.92
C ASP A 46 -12.16 -6.40 19.79
N ARG A 47 -12.10 -6.73 21.09
CA ARG A 47 -11.22 -6.05 22.05
C ARG A 47 -9.73 -6.32 21.78
N HIS A 48 -9.41 -7.48 21.18
CA HIS A 48 -8.04 -7.87 20.87
C HIS A 48 -7.57 -7.39 19.49
N HIS A 49 -8.41 -6.62 18.77
CA HIS A 49 -8.12 -6.06 17.45
C HIS A 49 -7.68 -7.12 16.42
N ARG A 50 -8.18 -8.34 16.59
CA ARG A 50 -7.92 -9.47 15.67
C ARG A 50 -8.93 -9.53 14.55
N ILE A 51 -10.11 -8.93 14.71
CA ILE A 51 -11.14 -8.89 13.67
C ILE A 51 -11.49 -7.42 13.44
N ALA A 52 -11.48 -6.98 12.19
CA ALA A 52 -11.85 -5.61 11.85
C ALA A 52 -12.71 -5.56 10.58
N LEU A 53 -13.66 -4.62 10.55
CA LEU A 53 -14.25 -4.18 9.29
C LEU A 53 -13.28 -3.25 8.59
N VAL A 54 -13.12 -3.42 7.30
CA VAL A 54 -12.22 -2.61 6.49
C VAL A 54 -12.96 -2.11 5.26
N GLY A 55 -12.84 -0.80 5.04
CA GLY A 55 -13.24 -0.15 3.80
C GLY A 55 -12.01 0.38 3.09
N ARG A 56 -11.93 0.21 1.77
CA ARG A 56 -10.90 0.86 0.95
C ARG A 56 -11.54 1.56 -0.24
N VAL A 57 -10.92 2.66 -0.69
CA VAL A 57 -11.22 3.28 -1.97
C VAL A 57 -9.89 3.52 -2.66
N THR A 58 -9.79 3.16 -3.93
CA THR A 58 -8.60 3.30 -4.75
C THR A 58 -8.97 3.84 -6.12
N SER A 59 -8.26 4.87 -6.56
CA SER A 59 -8.45 5.48 -7.87
C SER A 59 -7.09 5.68 -8.55
N PRO A 60 -6.93 5.27 -9.82
CA PRO A 60 -5.84 5.79 -10.63
C PRO A 60 -5.98 7.31 -10.78
N LEU A 61 -4.85 8.02 -10.94
CA LEU A 61 -4.83 9.46 -11.23
C LEU A 61 -5.15 9.77 -12.71
N GLY A 62 -5.19 8.74 -13.57
CA GLY A 62 -5.61 8.82 -14.97
C GLY A 62 -6.82 7.94 -15.26
N SER A 63 -6.87 7.39 -16.48
CA SER A 63 -7.87 6.39 -16.86
C SER A 63 -7.55 5.03 -16.22
N GLY A 64 -8.60 4.30 -15.83
CA GLY A 64 -8.49 2.97 -15.24
C GLY A 64 -9.64 2.68 -14.29
N LEU A 65 -9.64 1.49 -13.70
CA LEU A 65 -10.70 1.06 -12.79
C LEU A 65 -10.57 1.79 -11.44
N ARG A 66 -11.63 2.51 -11.08
CA ARG A 66 -11.84 3.07 -9.74
C ARG A 66 -12.61 2.06 -8.93
N GLU A 67 -12.09 1.71 -7.77
CA GLU A 67 -12.61 0.61 -6.97
C GLU A 67 -12.83 1.05 -5.53
N ALA A 68 -13.95 0.62 -4.96
CA ALA A 68 -14.16 0.61 -3.52
C ALA A 68 -14.19 -0.85 -3.05
N SER A 69 -13.76 -1.15 -1.84
CA SER A 69 -13.99 -2.46 -1.24
C SER A 69 -14.46 -2.33 0.19
N VAL A 70 -15.26 -3.29 0.61
CA VAL A 70 -15.70 -3.46 2.00
C VAL A 70 -15.50 -4.93 2.37
N GLY A 71 -14.90 -5.18 3.52
CA GLY A 71 -14.58 -6.54 3.94
C GLY A 71 -14.27 -6.67 5.43
N VAL A 72 -13.89 -7.89 5.78
CA VAL A 72 -13.43 -8.26 7.11
C VAL A 72 -11.97 -8.67 7.02
N GLU A 73 -11.16 -8.15 7.93
CA GLU A 73 -9.81 -8.64 8.19
C GLU A 73 -9.80 -9.46 9.46
N TRP A 74 -9.10 -10.59 9.41
CA TRP A 74 -8.87 -11.47 10.53
C TRP A 74 -7.38 -11.76 10.71
N GLN A 75 -6.87 -11.46 11.89
CA GLN A 75 -5.51 -11.75 12.34
C GLN A 75 -5.56 -12.95 13.31
N PRO A 76 -5.36 -14.19 12.81
CA PRO A 76 -5.56 -15.40 13.61
C PRO A 76 -4.54 -15.55 14.74
N THR A 77 -3.32 -15.07 14.54
CA THR A 77 -2.19 -15.24 15.46
C THR A 77 -1.57 -13.88 15.81
N ARG A 78 -0.53 -13.88 16.66
CA ARG A 78 0.26 -12.67 16.94
C ARG A 78 1.18 -12.26 15.80
N LEU A 79 1.36 -13.11 14.79
CA LEU A 79 2.12 -12.76 13.60
C LEU A 79 1.40 -11.64 12.85
N PRO A 80 2.12 -10.73 12.19
CA PRO A 80 1.53 -9.61 11.46
C PRO A 80 0.99 -10.08 10.10
N LEU A 81 0.13 -11.10 10.13
CA LEU A 81 -0.53 -11.71 8.98
C LEU A 81 -2.04 -11.61 9.17
N ARG A 82 -2.73 -11.10 8.15
CA ARG A 82 -4.17 -10.88 8.14
C ARG A 82 -4.77 -11.59 6.95
N VAL A 83 -5.82 -12.36 7.19
CA VAL A 83 -6.70 -12.90 6.15
C VAL A 83 -7.75 -11.84 5.86
N VAL A 84 -8.00 -11.55 4.60
CA VAL A 84 -8.96 -10.56 4.16
C VAL A 84 -10.02 -11.25 3.33
N ALA A 85 -11.28 -11.07 3.69
CA ALA A 85 -12.42 -11.43 2.86
C ALA A 85 -13.18 -10.13 2.55
N GLU A 86 -13.29 -9.77 1.28
CA GLU A 86 -13.84 -8.48 0.87
C GLU A 86 -14.72 -8.60 -0.36
N HIS A 87 -15.63 -7.65 -0.51
CA HIS A 87 -16.31 -7.40 -1.77
C HIS A 87 -15.79 -6.11 -2.38
N ARG A 88 -15.37 -6.17 -3.63
CA ARG A 88 -14.88 -5.05 -4.41
C ARG A 88 -15.98 -4.56 -5.34
N PHE A 89 -16.13 -3.25 -5.44
CA PHE A 89 -17.12 -2.56 -6.25
C PHE A 89 -16.39 -1.70 -7.28
N ALA A 90 -16.67 -1.92 -8.56
CA ALA A 90 -16.20 -1.04 -9.61
C ALA A 90 -17.03 0.25 -9.59
N LEU A 91 -16.43 1.35 -9.18
CA LEU A 91 -17.05 2.69 -9.24
C LEU A 91 -17.01 3.24 -10.66
N ALA A 92 -15.97 2.91 -11.42
CA ALA A 92 -15.86 3.23 -12.84
C ALA A 92 -14.84 2.30 -13.51
N GLY A 93 -15.07 1.88 -14.76
CA GLY A 93 -14.03 1.29 -15.60
C GLY A 93 -13.72 -0.20 -15.37
N GLY A 94 -14.68 -1.04 -15.02
CA GLY A 94 -14.47 -2.49 -14.89
C GLY A 94 -15.62 -3.19 -14.17
N GLN A 95 -15.33 -4.35 -13.56
CA GLN A 95 -16.29 -5.12 -12.77
C GLN A 95 -15.81 -5.30 -11.35
N GLY A 96 -16.74 -5.24 -10.40
CA GLY A 96 -16.49 -5.63 -9.01
C GLY A 96 -16.48 -7.16 -8.84
N GLY A 97 -16.34 -7.60 -7.60
CA GLY A 97 -16.44 -9.00 -7.24
C GLY A 97 -15.94 -9.33 -5.84
N PRO A 98 -16.34 -10.49 -5.28
CA PRO A 98 -15.80 -10.95 -4.02
C PRO A 98 -14.33 -11.36 -4.19
N GLY A 99 -13.55 -11.13 -3.14
CA GLY A 99 -12.14 -11.48 -3.09
C GLY A 99 -11.75 -12.04 -1.72
N VAL A 100 -10.74 -12.89 -1.74
CA VAL A 100 -10.09 -13.41 -0.55
C VAL A 100 -8.59 -13.33 -0.71
N GLY A 101 -7.89 -12.96 0.36
CA GLY A 101 -6.45 -12.81 0.31
C GLY A 101 -5.82 -12.84 1.68
N VAL A 102 -4.50 -12.71 1.66
CA VAL A 102 -3.65 -12.55 2.83
C VAL A 102 -2.81 -11.30 2.65
N VAL A 103 -2.63 -10.59 3.74
CA VAL A 103 -1.84 -9.39 3.83
C VAL A 103 -0.91 -9.55 5.02
N GLY A 104 0.38 -9.37 4.80
CA GLY A 104 1.38 -9.41 5.86
C GLY A 104 2.39 -8.29 5.69
N GLY A 105 3.04 -7.92 6.78
CA GLY A 105 4.07 -6.90 6.74
C GLY A 105 4.80 -6.77 8.05
N LEU A 106 5.96 -6.13 8.02
CA LEU A 106 6.76 -5.85 9.19
C LEU A 106 7.31 -4.44 9.09
N GLY A 107 7.35 -3.74 10.21
CA GLY A 107 8.10 -2.51 10.37
C GLY A 107 7.30 -1.21 10.19
N PRO A 108 7.99 -0.07 10.30
CA PRO A 108 9.46 0.06 10.40
C PRO A 108 10.05 -0.54 11.68
N VAL A 109 10.95 -1.51 11.56
CA VAL A 109 11.67 -2.13 12.70
C VAL A 109 13.17 -1.84 12.60
N THR A 110 13.81 -1.57 13.74
CA THR A 110 15.27 -1.43 13.80
C THR A 110 15.90 -2.82 13.80
N VAL A 111 16.65 -3.17 12.75
CA VAL A 111 17.34 -4.46 12.62
C VAL A 111 18.80 -4.40 13.09
N SER A 112 19.41 -3.23 13.00
CA SER A 112 20.72 -2.93 13.59
C SER A 112 20.79 -1.42 13.91
N PRO A 113 21.79 -0.94 14.67
CA PRO A 113 21.92 0.49 14.99
C PRO A 113 21.90 1.34 13.73
N GLY A 114 20.89 2.19 13.60
CA GLY A 114 20.69 3.04 12.43
C GLY A 114 20.16 2.33 11.19
N ILE A 115 19.88 1.02 11.18
CA ILE A 115 19.26 0.35 10.03
C ILE A 115 17.82 -0.03 10.38
N ARG A 116 16.90 0.47 9.56
CA ARG A 116 15.47 0.18 9.64
C ARG A 116 15.04 -0.67 8.46
N PHE A 117 14.23 -1.68 8.73
CA PHE A 117 13.63 -2.55 7.74
C PHE A 117 12.11 -2.40 7.76
N GLU A 118 11.52 -2.36 6.58
CA GLU A 118 10.08 -2.44 6.39
C GLU A 118 9.74 -3.38 5.24
N THR A 119 8.66 -4.12 5.36
CA THR A 119 8.15 -4.98 4.30
C THR A 119 6.64 -5.09 4.35
N TYR A 120 6.06 -5.33 3.20
CA TYR A 120 4.66 -5.60 2.99
C TYR A 120 4.51 -6.60 1.85
N VAL A 121 3.60 -7.54 2.01
CA VAL A 121 3.21 -8.49 0.97
C VAL A 121 1.72 -8.73 1.07
N GLN A 122 1.04 -8.72 -0.07
CA GLN A 122 -0.32 -9.16 -0.22
C GLN A 122 -0.44 -10.17 -1.36
N ALA A 123 -1.31 -11.15 -1.19
CA ALA A 123 -1.67 -12.08 -2.24
C ALA A 123 -3.13 -12.47 -2.10
N GLY A 124 -3.79 -12.79 -3.20
CA GLY A 124 -5.19 -13.17 -3.14
C GLY A 124 -5.80 -13.52 -4.49
N LEU A 125 -7.10 -13.72 -4.45
CA LEU A 125 -7.96 -14.10 -5.56
C LEU A 125 -9.17 -13.18 -5.56
N ILE A 126 -9.53 -12.65 -6.72
CA ILE A 126 -10.74 -11.84 -6.91
C ILE A 126 -11.59 -12.52 -7.97
N ARG A 127 -12.86 -12.80 -7.66
CA ARG A 127 -13.79 -13.40 -8.61
C ARG A 127 -14.51 -12.32 -9.39
N ARG A 128 -14.20 -12.19 -10.68
CA ARG A 128 -14.92 -11.35 -11.64
C ARG A 128 -15.60 -12.26 -12.67
N THR A 129 -15.54 -11.91 -13.96
CA THR A 129 -15.83 -12.84 -15.07
C THR A 129 -15.05 -14.15 -14.91
N GLN A 130 -13.79 -14.06 -14.46
CA GLN A 130 -12.94 -15.18 -14.12
C GLN A 130 -12.28 -14.93 -12.76
N THR A 131 -11.73 -15.99 -12.14
CA THR A 131 -10.96 -15.85 -10.90
C THR A 131 -9.60 -15.26 -11.22
N GLU A 132 -9.27 -14.10 -10.65
CA GLU A 132 -8.06 -13.32 -10.92
C GLU A 132 -7.09 -13.42 -9.74
N PRO A 133 -5.98 -14.17 -9.85
CA PRO A 133 -4.95 -14.15 -8.83
C PRO A 133 -4.12 -12.87 -8.91
N TYR A 134 -3.69 -12.40 -7.74
CA TYR A 134 -2.76 -11.29 -7.62
C TYR A 134 -1.77 -11.52 -6.47
N VAL A 135 -0.61 -10.91 -6.61
CA VAL A 135 0.40 -10.74 -5.56
C VAL A 135 1.04 -9.37 -5.74
N ASP A 136 1.34 -8.69 -4.65
CA ASP A 136 2.01 -7.40 -4.63
C ASP A 136 2.80 -7.26 -3.33
N GLY A 137 3.95 -6.64 -3.38
CA GLY A 137 4.81 -6.53 -2.22
C GLY A 137 5.95 -5.54 -2.39
N ALA A 138 6.48 -5.11 -1.26
CA ALA A 138 7.56 -4.16 -1.16
C ALA A 138 8.42 -4.51 0.06
N ALA A 139 9.73 -4.40 -0.08
CA ALA A 139 10.66 -4.44 1.05
C ALA A 139 11.64 -3.28 0.93
N ARG A 140 11.96 -2.61 2.03
CA ARG A 140 12.94 -1.52 2.07
C ARG A 140 13.85 -1.66 3.27
N VAL A 141 15.11 -1.25 3.07
CA VAL A 141 16.11 -1.06 4.11
C VAL A 141 16.56 0.39 4.06
N THR A 142 16.47 1.10 5.18
CA THR A 142 16.74 2.54 5.25
C THR A 142 17.62 2.89 6.45
N HIS A 143 18.44 3.91 6.31
CA HIS A 143 19.28 4.51 7.34
C HIS A 143 18.87 5.97 7.57
N PRO A 144 18.64 6.42 8.82
CA PRO A 144 18.42 7.83 9.12
C PRO A 144 19.67 8.63 8.81
N ILE A 145 19.57 9.61 7.92
CA ILE A 145 20.70 10.44 7.49
C ILE A 145 20.73 11.81 8.15
N ALA A 146 19.56 12.35 8.50
CA ALA A 146 19.47 13.68 9.09
C ALA A 146 18.15 13.84 9.86
N THR A 147 18.16 14.73 10.85
CA THR A 147 16.95 15.22 11.50
C THR A 147 17.04 16.74 11.55
N LEU A 148 16.06 17.42 10.95
CA LEU A 148 15.97 18.88 10.96
C LEU A 148 14.74 19.29 11.79
N GLY A 149 14.98 19.68 13.03
CA GLY A 149 13.91 19.91 14.00
C GLY A 149 13.12 18.62 14.25
N LYS A 150 11.86 18.58 13.80
CA LYS A 150 11.00 17.40 13.90
C LYS A 150 10.94 16.55 12.63
N VAL A 151 11.55 17.02 11.54
CA VAL A 151 11.56 16.33 10.24
C VAL A 151 12.70 15.32 10.23
N ARG A 152 12.41 14.07 9.84
CA ARG A 152 13.42 13.00 9.74
C ARG A 152 13.63 12.61 8.29
N PHE A 153 14.89 12.45 7.91
CA PHE A 153 15.31 12.05 6.58
C PHE A 153 15.97 10.67 6.63
N ASP A 154 15.62 9.83 5.68
CA ASP A 154 16.03 8.44 5.58
C ASP A 154 16.52 8.14 4.17
N LEU A 155 17.67 7.49 4.03
CA LEU A 155 18.18 7.01 2.75
C LEU A 155 18.31 5.50 2.77
N GLY A 156 17.96 4.85 1.66
CA GLY A 156 18.00 3.40 1.60
C GLY A 156 17.84 2.86 0.20
N ALA A 157 17.49 1.58 0.15
CA ALA A 157 17.14 0.88 -1.06
C ALA A 157 15.92 -0.01 -0.82
N GLY A 158 15.20 -0.32 -1.89
CA GLY A 158 14.03 -1.16 -1.85
C GLY A 158 13.90 -2.09 -3.05
N VAL A 159 13.02 -3.05 -2.87
CA VAL A 159 12.54 -3.98 -3.89
C VAL A 159 11.02 -3.92 -3.87
N TRP A 160 10.41 -3.88 -5.05
CA TRP A 160 8.96 -3.85 -5.19
C TRP A 160 8.55 -4.78 -6.31
N GLY A 161 7.56 -5.62 -6.08
CA GLY A 161 7.13 -6.58 -7.06
C GLY A 161 5.63 -6.79 -7.01
N GLY A 162 5.05 -7.05 -8.16
CA GLY A 162 3.65 -7.40 -8.26
C GLY A 162 3.36 -8.20 -9.51
N ALA A 163 2.43 -9.13 -9.39
CA ALA A 163 1.93 -9.93 -10.49
C ALA A 163 0.41 -10.05 -10.39
N GLN A 164 -0.25 -9.82 -11.50
CA GLN A 164 -1.65 -10.11 -11.72
C GLN A 164 -1.84 -10.63 -13.15
N ARG A 165 -3.05 -11.04 -13.49
CA ARG A 165 -3.37 -11.45 -14.85
C ARG A 165 -2.95 -10.38 -15.87
N GLY A 166 -2.07 -10.76 -16.80
CA GLY A 166 -1.60 -9.91 -17.89
C GLY A 166 -0.58 -8.83 -17.51
N ALA A 167 -0.16 -8.72 -16.24
CA ALA A 167 0.81 -7.72 -15.82
C ALA A 167 1.69 -8.22 -14.68
N THR A 168 2.99 -8.27 -14.91
CA THR A 168 4.02 -8.60 -13.91
C THR A 168 5.08 -7.52 -13.91
N ARG A 169 5.67 -7.27 -12.73
CA ARG A 169 6.75 -6.31 -12.56
C ARG A 169 7.58 -6.60 -11.32
N LEU A 170 8.88 -6.38 -11.42
CA LEU A 170 9.82 -6.33 -10.32
C LEU A 170 10.76 -5.14 -10.53
N ASP A 171 10.80 -4.25 -9.53
CA ASP A 171 11.62 -3.06 -9.48
C ASP A 171 12.61 -3.16 -8.30
N ILE A 172 13.79 -2.58 -8.46
CA ILE A 172 14.76 -2.32 -7.38
C ILE A 172 15.26 -0.89 -7.46
N GLY A 173 15.80 -0.34 -6.37
CA GLY A 173 16.51 0.94 -6.46
C GLY A 173 16.56 1.72 -5.16
N PRO A 174 17.23 2.89 -5.18
CA PRO A 174 17.37 3.76 -4.03
C PRO A 174 16.02 4.37 -3.61
N SER A 175 15.93 4.70 -2.33
CA SER A 175 14.76 5.29 -1.68
C SER A 175 15.19 6.41 -0.75
N LEU A 176 14.54 7.57 -0.86
CA LEU A 176 14.66 8.70 0.04
C LEU A 176 13.32 8.89 0.77
N GLY A 177 13.32 8.73 2.09
CA GLY A 177 12.17 8.95 2.95
C GLY A 177 12.27 10.28 3.69
N VAL A 178 11.12 10.95 3.83
CA VAL A 178 10.95 12.14 4.67
C VAL A 178 9.73 11.94 5.56
N ALA A 179 9.91 11.98 6.87
CA ALA A 179 8.81 11.91 7.83
C ALA A 179 8.56 13.30 8.43
N LEU A 180 7.35 13.80 8.22
CA LEU A 180 6.86 15.12 8.62
C LEU A 180 5.78 14.94 9.69
N PRO A 181 6.04 15.29 10.96
CA PRO A 181 5.00 15.33 11.97
C PRO A 181 4.14 16.58 11.77
N LEU A 182 2.85 16.39 11.46
CA LEU A 182 1.85 17.43 11.29
C LEU A 182 0.82 17.37 12.43
N GLY A 183 1.10 18.10 13.51
CA GLY A 183 0.25 18.10 14.71
C GLY A 183 0.19 16.72 15.36
N LYS A 184 -1.00 16.09 15.34
CA LYS A 184 -1.22 14.72 15.85
C LYS A 184 -1.02 13.64 14.78
N GLN A 185 -0.85 14.01 13.52
CA GLN A 185 -0.70 13.10 12.39
C GLN A 185 0.76 13.03 11.96
N SER A 186 1.16 11.92 11.34
CA SER A 186 2.46 11.79 10.70
C SER A 186 2.25 11.57 9.21
N VAL A 187 2.85 12.47 8.42
CA VAL A 187 2.89 12.34 6.97
C VAL A 187 4.25 11.82 6.57
N ARG A 188 4.27 10.81 5.71
CA ARG A 188 5.49 10.25 5.15
C ARG A 188 5.51 10.47 3.65
N LEU A 189 6.60 11.05 3.17
CA LEU A 189 6.92 11.18 1.77
C LEU A 189 8.08 10.23 1.45
N ALA A 190 8.00 9.51 0.34
CA ALA A 190 9.05 8.63 -0.14
C ALA A 190 9.28 8.89 -1.63
N LEU A 191 10.53 9.15 -2.00
CA LEU A 191 10.98 9.28 -3.37
C LEU A 191 11.87 8.08 -3.70
N ASP A 192 11.34 7.18 -4.53
CA ASP A 192 12.01 5.95 -4.94
C ASP A 192 12.47 6.07 -6.40
N TRP A 193 13.66 5.59 -6.73
CA TRP A 193 13.96 5.21 -8.11
C TRP A 193 13.54 3.75 -8.32
N ARG A 194 12.68 3.52 -9.31
CA ARG A 194 12.17 2.19 -9.64
C ARG A 194 12.87 1.68 -10.89
N GLU A 195 13.98 0.97 -10.73
CA GLU A 195 14.66 0.29 -11.82
C GLU A 195 14.00 -1.05 -12.08
N ARG A 196 13.37 -1.21 -13.24
CA ARG A 196 12.66 -2.44 -13.57
C ARG A 196 13.63 -3.52 -14.02
N ILE A 197 13.71 -4.60 -13.26
CA ILE A 197 14.59 -5.75 -13.53
C ILE A 197 13.85 -6.96 -14.09
N ALA A 198 12.53 -7.07 -13.90
CA ALA A 198 11.71 -8.12 -14.50
C ALA A 198 10.27 -7.67 -14.76
N GLY A 199 9.62 -8.36 -15.70
CA GLY A 199 8.24 -8.08 -16.11
C GLY A 199 8.12 -6.91 -17.09
N GLY A 200 6.91 -6.69 -17.59
CA GLY A 200 6.62 -5.77 -18.69
C GLY A 200 5.62 -4.66 -18.37
N ALA A 201 5.10 -4.60 -17.14
CA ALA A 201 4.08 -3.61 -16.80
C ALA A 201 4.64 -2.18 -16.93
N ARG A 202 3.90 -1.32 -17.65
CA ARG A 202 4.22 0.11 -17.82
C ARG A 202 3.87 0.90 -16.54
N PRO A 203 4.55 2.03 -16.27
CA PRO A 203 5.56 2.72 -17.08
C PRO A 203 6.96 2.05 -17.04
N GLY A 204 7.98 2.62 -17.68
CA GLY A 204 9.35 2.10 -17.63
C GLY A 204 10.03 2.27 -16.26
N SER A 205 11.35 2.16 -16.23
CA SER A 205 12.15 2.58 -15.07
C SER A 205 12.03 4.09 -14.86
N GLY A 206 12.07 4.55 -13.61
CA GLY A 206 12.00 5.98 -13.32
C GLY A 206 11.62 6.33 -11.87
N PRO A 207 11.46 7.64 -11.58
CA PRO A 207 11.13 8.10 -10.24
C PRO A 207 9.67 7.82 -9.88
N ALA A 208 9.45 7.41 -8.64
CA ALA A 208 8.14 7.21 -8.03
C ALA A 208 8.07 7.97 -6.69
N LEU A 209 7.10 8.87 -6.58
CA LEU A 209 6.80 9.62 -5.37
C LEU A 209 5.62 8.97 -4.66
N THR A 210 5.75 8.68 -3.36
CA THR A 210 4.65 8.20 -2.52
C THR A 210 4.46 9.15 -1.35
N LEU A 211 3.23 9.58 -1.12
CA LEU A 211 2.81 10.31 0.06
C LEU A 211 1.83 9.42 0.83
N GLY A 212 2.03 9.27 2.13
CA GLY A 212 1.15 8.50 3.02
C GLY A 212 0.88 9.25 4.31
N SER A 213 -0.29 9.07 4.88
CA SER A 213 -0.69 9.62 6.18
C SER A 213 -1.58 8.64 6.90
N ASP A 214 -1.36 8.47 8.20
CA ASP A 214 -2.16 7.65 9.09
C ASP A 214 -2.87 8.54 10.14
N PHE A 215 -4.12 8.22 10.50
CA PHE A 215 -4.94 9.00 11.44
C PHE A 215 -5.97 8.18 12.22
#